data_AF-A0A6A0JLC4-F1
#
_entry.id   AF-A0A6A0JLC4-F1
#
_cell.length_a   1.000
_cell.length_b   1.000
_cell.length_c   1.000
_cell.angle_alpha   90.00
_cell.angle_beta   90.00
_cell.angle_gamma   90.00
#
_symmetry.space_group_name_H-M   'P 1'
#
loop_
_entity.id
_entity.type
_entity.pdbx_description
1 polymer ?
#
loop_
_entity_poly.entity_id
_entity_poly.type
_entity_poly.pdbx_seq_one_letter_code
_entity_poly.pdbx_strand_id
1 'polypeptide(L)'
;MARRVRDSVNLLEENGLVVQEKLSDDQADALIEHVNNLGHSDDNIPEWEIRVNIMPDHFLQIWRQCETLSRKATVEFIGDPGFGIIRILIPKCDDISDSSLMTEVVSLREFVGGRNGTLMIERCPSSVKEHIDVWGGTNPELSVMERIKNQFDPNGTLNPCRFMGHI
;
A
#
# COMPACT_ATOMS: atom_id res chain seq x y z
N MET A 1 10.94 14.24 -15.66
CA MET A 1 11.24 14.33 -14.21
C MET A 1 10.95 15.72 -13.63
N ALA A 2 11.52 16.81 -14.19
CA ALA A 2 11.39 18.17 -13.63
C ALA A 2 9.94 18.70 -13.44
N ARG A 3 9.02 18.38 -14.37
CA ARG A 3 7.60 18.74 -14.22
C ARG A 3 6.94 18.03 -13.05
N ARG A 4 7.13 16.71 -12.92
CA ARG A 4 6.57 15.90 -11.83
C ARG A 4 6.97 16.45 -10.47
N VAL A 5 8.27 16.70 -10.28
CA VAL A 5 8.80 17.25 -9.01
C VAL A 5 8.16 18.59 -8.69
N ARG A 6 7.97 19.47 -9.69
CA ARG A 6 7.30 20.76 -9.50
C ARG A 6 5.84 20.60 -9.10
N ASP A 7 5.08 19.77 -9.81
CA ASP A 7 3.66 19.57 -9.56
C ASP A 7 3.44 18.92 -8.18
N SER A 8 4.31 17.99 -7.77
CA SER A 8 4.33 17.41 -6.43
C SER A 8 4.65 18.43 -5.33
N VAL A 9 5.66 19.28 -5.52
CA VAL A 9 6.02 20.34 -4.55
C VAL A 9 4.88 21.34 -4.39
N ASN A 10 4.27 21.79 -5.50
CA ASN A 10 3.15 22.71 -5.47
C ASN A 10 1.97 22.13 -4.67
N LEU A 11 1.61 20.86 -4.91
CA LEU A 11 0.53 20.18 -4.18
C LEU A 11 0.78 20.20 -2.66
N LEU A 12 2.02 19.95 -2.23
CA LEU A 12 2.39 19.94 -0.81
C LEU A 12 2.35 21.35 -0.21
N GLU A 13 2.95 22.32 -0.88
CA GLU A 13 3.04 23.72 -0.42
C GLU A 13 1.66 24.40 -0.35
N GLU A 14 0.80 24.19 -1.36
CA GLU A 14 -0.59 24.71 -1.38
C GLU A 14 -1.43 24.19 -0.20
N ASN A 15 -1.04 23.06 0.39
CA ASN A 15 -1.69 22.45 1.54
C ASN A 15 -0.94 22.69 2.86
N GLY A 16 -0.01 23.65 2.87
CA GLY A 16 0.70 24.11 4.07
C GLY A 16 1.79 23.17 4.57
N LEU A 17 2.22 22.19 3.77
CA LEU A 17 3.37 21.34 4.09
C LEU A 17 4.66 22.06 3.71
N VAL A 18 5.58 22.18 4.67
CA VAL A 18 6.89 22.79 4.43
C VAL A 18 7.83 21.72 3.87
N VAL A 19 8.26 21.89 2.62
CA VAL A 19 9.30 21.03 2.03
C VAL A 19 10.63 21.34 2.72
N GLN A 20 11.12 20.42 3.55
CA GLN A 20 12.30 20.66 4.38
C GLN A 20 13.63 20.42 3.66
N GLU A 21 13.68 19.49 2.70
CA GLU A 21 14.92 19.13 2.02
C GLU A 21 14.66 18.70 0.57
N LYS A 22 15.51 19.17 -0.35
CA LYS A 22 15.55 18.75 -1.75
C LYS A 22 16.93 18.16 -2.04
N LEU A 23 16.99 16.84 -2.15
CA LEU A 23 18.23 16.10 -2.36
C LEU A 23 18.77 16.29 -3.79
N SER A 24 20.10 16.24 -3.94
CA SER A 24 20.83 16.29 -5.22
C SER A 24 20.74 14.97 -6.00
N ASP A 25 21.08 14.94 -7.30
CA ASP A 25 20.89 13.77 -8.18
C ASP A 25 21.53 12.47 -7.64
N ASP A 26 22.75 12.50 -7.11
CA ASP A 26 23.42 11.30 -6.54
C ASP A 26 22.76 10.81 -5.23
N GLN A 27 22.29 11.74 -4.39
CA GLN A 27 21.55 11.39 -3.17
C GLN A 27 20.11 10.97 -3.48
N ALA A 28 19.54 11.48 -4.56
CA ALA A 28 18.24 11.08 -5.07
C ALA A 28 18.28 9.66 -5.62
N ASP A 29 19.36 9.25 -6.29
CA ASP A 29 19.52 7.87 -6.76
C ASP A 29 19.65 6.87 -5.60
N ALA A 30 20.41 7.20 -4.55
CA ALA A 30 20.47 6.39 -3.33
C ALA A 30 19.14 6.35 -2.58
N LEU A 31 18.40 7.47 -2.50
CA LEU A 31 17.04 7.49 -1.95
C LEU A 31 16.08 6.69 -2.82
N ILE A 32 16.18 6.78 -4.15
CA ILE A 32 15.35 6.01 -5.10
C ILE A 32 15.68 4.54 -4.98
N GLU A 33 16.94 4.14 -4.82
CA GLU A 33 17.34 2.76 -4.52
C GLU A 33 16.77 2.29 -3.18
N HIS A 34 16.80 3.13 -2.15
CA HIS A 34 16.18 2.85 -0.86
C HIS A 34 14.65 2.73 -0.97
N VAL A 35 13.99 3.58 -1.74
CA VAL A 35 12.55 3.54 -2.06
C VAL A 35 12.20 2.34 -2.93
N ASN A 36 13.05 1.97 -3.88
CA ASN A 36 12.88 0.79 -4.75
C ASN A 36 13.09 -0.52 -3.97
N ASN A 37 14.01 -0.51 -3.00
CA ASN A 37 14.20 -1.57 -2.03
C ASN A 37 13.20 -1.49 -0.88
N LEU A 38 12.22 -0.57 -0.94
CA LEU A 38 11.11 -0.44 0.01
C LEU A 38 11.56 -0.16 1.45
N GLY A 39 12.75 0.41 1.64
CA GLY A 39 13.38 0.58 2.95
C GLY A 39 13.88 -0.72 3.59
N HIS A 40 13.83 -1.85 2.87
CA HIS A 40 14.31 -3.13 3.38
C HIS A 40 15.83 -3.17 3.42
N SER A 41 16.38 -3.30 4.62
CA SER A 41 17.63 -4.02 4.86
C SER A 41 17.30 -5.41 5.40
N ASP A 42 18.24 -6.36 5.34
CA ASP A 42 18.06 -7.70 5.92
C ASP A 42 17.65 -7.65 7.41
N ASP A 43 17.91 -6.53 8.09
CA ASP A 43 17.61 -6.29 9.50
C ASP A 43 16.24 -5.60 9.76
N ASN A 44 15.54 -5.08 8.74
CA ASN A 44 14.32 -4.28 8.93
C ASN A 44 13.19 -4.67 7.97
N ILE A 45 12.77 -5.92 8.03
CA ILE A 45 11.64 -6.43 7.24
C ILE A 45 10.34 -6.13 8.01
N PRO A 46 9.39 -5.37 7.45
CA PRO A 46 8.13 -5.08 8.11
C PRO A 46 7.29 -6.34 8.24
N GLU A 47 6.45 -6.40 9.27
CA GLU A 47 5.50 -7.50 9.44
C GLU A 47 4.30 -7.32 8.51
N TRP A 48 3.87 -6.08 8.29
CA TRP A 48 2.87 -5.71 7.30
C TRP A 48 3.39 -4.69 6.29
N GLU A 49 3.06 -4.91 5.03
CA GLU A 49 3.28 -3.96 3.95
C GLU A 49 1.98 -3.80 3.17
N ILE A 50 1.51 -2.56 3.05
CA ILE A 50 0.26 -2.20 2.39
C ILE A 50 0.57 -1.17 1.31
N ARG A 51 0.06 -1.42 0.11
CA ARG A 51 0.16 -0.51 -1.03
C ARG A 51 -1.20 0.10 -1.34
N VAL A 52 -1.23 1.42 -1.41
CA VAL A 52 -2.39 2.23 -1.75
C VAL A 52 -2.12 2.93 -3.07
N ASN A 53 -2.96 2.71 -4.08
CA ASN A 53 -2.90 3.42 -5.37
C ASN A 53 -4.14 4.29 -5.51
N ILE A 54 -3.93 5.58 -5.79
CA ILE A 54 -4.96 6.61 -5.76
C ILE A 54 -4.72 7.62 -6.86
N MET A 55 -5.74 8.39 -7.22
CA MET A 55 -5.54 9.55 -8.09
C MET A 55 -4.75 10.65 -7.32
N PRO A 56 -3.81 11.37 -7.97
CA PRO A 56 -2.98 12.39 -7.31
C PRO A 56 -3.76 13.51 -6.60
N ASP A 57 -4.96 13.84 -7.09
CA ASP A 57 -5.86 14.84 -6.51
C ASP A 57 -6.36 14.46 -5.10
N HIS A 58 -6.50 13.17 -4.82
CA HIS A 58 -6.91 12.65 -3.52
C HIS A 58 -5.74 12.36 -2.58
N PHE A 59 -4.49 12.58 -3.02
CA PHE A 59 -3.29 12.14 -2.31
C PHE A 59 -3.27 12.60 -0.84
N LEU A 60 -3.43 13.89 -0.60
CA LEU A 60 -3.33 14.45 0.75
C LEU A 60 -4.50 14.05 1.65
N GLN A 61 -5.70 13.90 1.08
CA GLN A 61 -6.86 13.43 1.85
C GLN A 61 -6.63 12.00 2.33
N ILE A 62 -6.13 11.14 1.44
CA ILE A 62 -5.89 9.73 1.76
C ILE A 62 -4.66 9.57 2.66
N TRP A 63 -3.60 10.35 2.44
CA TRP A 63 -2.45 10.43 3.34
C TRP A 63 -2.87 10.73 4.78
N ARG A 64 -3.69 11.76 4.99
CA ARG A 64 -4.21 12.11 6.32
C ARG A 64 -5.05 11.00 6.94
N GLN A 65 -5.79 10.25 6.13
CA GLN A 65 -6.52 9.08 6.62
C GLN A 65 -5.56 7.97 7.03
N CYS A 66 -4.51 7.71 6.24
CA CYS A 66 -3.46 6.75 6.59
C CYS A 66 -2.75 7.14 7.89
N GLU A 67 -2.46 8.42 8.12
CA GLU A 67 -1.85 8.91 9.36
C GLU A 67 -2.67 8.57 10.63
N THR A 68 -3.97 8.31 10.51
CA THR A 68 -4.77 7.88 11.66
C THR A 68 -4.36 6.50 12.20
N LEU A 69 -3.77 5.63 11.37
CA LEU A 69 -3.20 4.36 11.82
C LEU A 69 -2.03 4.56 12.80
N SER A 70 -1.25 5.64 12.63
CA SER A 70 -0.12 5.96 13.52
C SER A 70 -0.53 6.26 14.97
N ARG A 71 -1.82 6.46 15.23
CA ARG A 71 -2.34 6.59 16.60
C ARG A 71 -2.47 5.25 17.32
N LYS A 72 -2.45 4.15 16.59
CA LYS A 72 -2.74 2.79 17.10
C LYS A 72 -1.54 1.85 16.97
N ALA A 73 -0.64 2.12 16.03
CA ALA A 73 0.55 1.31 15.79
C ALA A 73 1.72 2.21 15.37
N THR A 74 2.93 1.73 15.61
CA THR A 74 4.12 2.28 14.95
C THR A 74 4.00 1.99 13.47
N VAL A 75 3.98 3.04 12.65
CA VAL A 75 3.83 2.94 11.19
C VAL A 75 4.79 3.90 10.52
N GLU A 76 5.31 3.47 9.37
CA GLU A 76 6.12 4.29 8.49
C GLU A 76 5.37 4.45 7.17
N PHE A 77 5.43 5.65 6.60
CA PHE A 77 4.77 5.97 5.34
C PHE A 77 5.78 6.41 4.30
N ILE A 78 5.62 5.89 3.08
CA ILE A 78 6.34 6.36 1.90
C ILE A 78 5.30 6.77 0.87
N GLY A 79 5.36 8.00 0.38
CA GLY A 79 4.36 8.53 -0.55
C GLY A 79 5.00 9.18 -1.77
N ASP A 80 4.51 8.82 -2.96
CA ASP A 80 4.78 9.55 -4.21
C ASP A 80 3.48 10.23 -4.69
N PRO A 81 3.31 11.54 -4.45
CA PRO A 81 2.14 12.28 -4.92
C PRO A 81 2.06 12.39 -6.44
N GLY A 82 3.18 12.31 -7.16
CA GLY A 82 3.21 12.37 -8.62
C GLY A 82 2.67 11.12 -9.29
N PHE A 83 2.82 9.95 -8.65
CA PHE A 83 2.25 8.69 -9.11
C PHE A 83 1.01 8.22 -8.35
N GLY A 84 0.63 8.92 -7.27
CA GLY A 84 -0.53 8.55 -6.46
C GLY A 84 -0.32 7.24 -5.71
N ILE A 85 0.89 7.00 -5.23
CA ILE A 85 1.24 5.78 -4.49
C ILE A 85 1.53 6.14 -3.04
N ILE A 86 0.92 5.43 -2.10
CA ILE A 86 1.27 5.45 -0.69
C ILE A 86 1.58 4.01 -0.26
N ARG A 87 2.73 3.82 0.37
CA ARG A 87 3.11 2.57 1.04
C ARG A 87 3.04 2.80 2.54
N ILE A 88 2.47 1.82 3.23
CA ILE A 88 2.39 1.77 4.68
C ILE A 88 3.20 0.56 5.12
N LEU A 89 4.21 0.80 5.94
CA LEU A 89 5.09 -0.22 6.51
C LEU A 89 4.81 -0.29 8.00
N ILE A 90 4.50 -1.47 8.50
CA ILE A 90 4.24 -1.68 9.92
C ILE A 90 5.27 -2.71 10.40
N PRO A 91 6.27 -2.30 11.21
CA PRO A 91 7.18 -3.25 11.84
C PRO A 91 6.41 -4.13 12.82
N LYS A 92 7.01 -5.26 13.17
CA LYS A 92 6.45 -6.12 14.21
C LYS A 92 6.32 -5.35 15.52
N CYS A 93 5.12 -5.33 16.08
CA CYS A 93 4.83 -4.62 17.32
C CYS A 93 3.82 -5.40 18.16
N ASP A 94 4.07 -5.53 19.47
CA ASP A 94 3.18 -6.23 20.39
C ASP A 94 2.01 -5.34 20.88
N ASP A 95 2.02 -4.04 20.57
CA ASP A 95 1.04 -3.07 21.08
C ASP A 95 -0.35 -3.19 20.41
N ILE A 96 -0.42 -3.80 19.22
CA ILE A 96 -1.67 -3.95 18.45
C ILE A 96 -1.84 -5.39 18.00
N SER A 97 -3.04 -5.93 18.16
CA SER A 97 -3.35 -7.26 17.65
C SER A 97 -3.53 -7.24 16.12
N ASP A 98 -3.12 -8.32 15.47
CA ASP A 98 -3.38 -8.57 14.04
C ASP A 98 -4.86 -8.36 13.66
N SER A 99 -5.79 -8.76 14.54
CA SER A 99 -7.23 -8.55 14.33
C SER A 99 -7.67 -7.09 14.31
N SER A 100 -7.05 -6.27 15.16
CA SER A 100 -7.29 -4.82 15.20
C SER A 100 -6.73 -4.18 13.93
N LEU A 101 -5.50 -4.54 13.53
CA LEU A 101 -4.90 -4.08 12.27
C LEU A 101 -5.74 -4.48 11.05
N MET A 102 -6.22 -5.71 10.98
CA MET A 102 -7.12 -6.15 9.90
C MET A 102 -8.36 -5.24 9.80
N THR A 103 -8.95 -4.88 10.93
CA THR A 103 -10.14 -4.00 10.97
C THR A 103 -9.84 -2.60 10.43
N GLU A 104 -8.70 -2.02 10.82
CA GLU A 104 -8.27 -0.72 10.29
C GLU A 104 -7.97 -0.78 8.80
N VAL A 105 -7.32 -1.85 8.33
CA VAL A 105 -6.98 -2.04 6.91
C VAL A 105 -8.24 -2.18 6.07
N VAL A 106 -9.24 -2.92 6.54
CA VAL A 106 -10.55 -3.04 5.87
C VAL A 106 -11.25 -1.68 5.81
N SER A 107 -11.29 -0.93 6.91
CA SER A 107 -11.90 0.41 6.94
C SER A 107 -11.18 1.39 6.00
N LEU A 108 -9.83 1.36 5.98
CA LEU A 108 -9.04 2.16 5.06
C LEU A 108 -9.28 1.77 3.60
N ARG A 109 -9.41 0.46 3.32
CA ARG A 109 -9.73 -0.03 1.97
C ARG A 109 -11.08 0.48 1.49
N GLU A 110 -12.11 0.47 2.31
CA GLU A 110 -13.42 1.05 1.98
C GLU A 110 -13.32 2.55 1.71
N PHE A 111 -12.60 3.28 2.56
CA PHE A 111 -12.38 4.72 2.40
C PHE A 111 -11.66 5.06 1.09
N VAL A 112 -10.65 4.28 0.71
CA VAL A 112 -9.89 4.42 -0.53
C VAL A 112 -10.73 4.02 -1.75
N GLY A 113 -11.46 2.90 -1.65
CA GLY A 113 -12.35 2.41 -2.71
C GLY A 113 -13.47 3.40 -3.06
N GLY A 114 -14.03 4.09 -2.06
CA GLY A 114 -15.00 5.18 -2.26
C GLY A 114 -14.46 6.40 -3.01
N ARG A 115 -13.16 6.45 -3.30
CA ARG A 115 -12.46 7.53 -4.03
C ARG A 115 -11.75 7.02 -5.28
N ASN A 116 -12.22 5.90 -5.83
CA ASN A 116 -11.63 5.28 -7.02
C ASN A 116 -10.15 4.89 -6.85
N GLY A 117 -9.70 4.66 -5.62
CA GLY A 117 -8.39 4.08 -5.33
C GLY A 117 -8.48 2.58 -5.05
N THR A 118 -7.32 1.95 -4.90
CA THR A 118 -7.16 0.54 -4.54
C THR A 118 -6.21 0.38 -3.36
N LEU A 119 -6.45 -0.60 -2.48
CA LEU A 119 -5.57 -0.95 -1.37
C LEU A 119 -5.29 -2.45 -1.37
N MET A 120 -4.02 -2.81 -1.53
CA MET A 120 -3.50 -4.18 -1.55
C MET A 120 -2.55 -4.41 -0.36
N ILE A 121 -2.55 -5.62 0.17
CA ILE A 121 -1.64 -6.08 1.22
C ILE A 121 -0.54 -6.91 0.54
N GLU A 122 0.67 -6.37 0.46
CA GLU A 122 1.81 -7.04 -0.16
C GLU A 122 2.47 -8.02 0.81
N ARG A 123 2.44 -7.70 2.11
CA ARG A 123 2.97 -8.53 3.19
C ARG A 123 2.08 -8.45 4.43
N CYS A 124 1.90 -9.60 5.08
CA CYS A 124 1.28 -9.76 6.40
C CYS A 124 1.61 -11.16 6.95
N PRO A 125 1.43 -11.40 8.26
CA PRO A 125 1.55 -12.72 8.86
C PRO A 125 0.68 -13.78 8.17
N SER A 126 1.12 -15.04 8.16
CA SER A 126 0.35 -16.13 7.53
C SER A 126 -1.01 -16.36 8.20
N SER A 127 -1.09 -16.18 9.52
CA SER A 127 -2.34 -16.21 10.30
C SER A 127 -3.37 -15.21 9.78
N VAL A 128 -2.93 -14.06 9.29
CA VAL A 128 -3.79 -12.98 8.78
C VAL A 128 -4.28 -13.29 7.37
N LYS A 129 -3.41 -13.82 6.50
CA LYS A 129 -3.71 -14.05 5.06
C LYS A 129 -4.97 -14.90 4.82
N GLU A 130 -5.30 -15.80 5.74
CA GLU A 130 -6.48 -16.65 5.64
C GLU A 130 -7.79 -15.91 5.96
N HIS A 131 -7.72 -14.77 6.64
CA HIS A 131 -8.86 -14.05 7.18
C HIS A 131 -9.15 -12.73 6.46
N ILE A 132 -8.24 -12.28 5.58
CA ILE A 132 -8.38 -11.02 4.83
C ILE A 132 -8.02 -11.22 3.36
N ASP A 133 -8.84 -10.65 2.46
CA ASP A 133 -8.45 -10.55 1.05
C ASP A 133 -7.25 -9.60 0.93
N VAL A 134 -6.12 -10.13 0.48
CA VAL A 134 -4.90 -9.34 0.30
C VAL A 134 -4.91 -8.49 -0.97
N TRP A 135 -5.75 -8.81 -1.96
CA TRP A 135 -5.73 -8.14 -3.26
C TRP A 135 -6.58 -6.87 -3.31
N GLY A 136 -7.68 -6.82 -2.58
CA GLY A 136 -8.51 -5.62 -2.44
C GLY A 136 -9.44 -5.37 -3.63
N GLY A 137 -10.00 -6.43 -4.22
CA GLY A 137 -10.83 -6.35 -5.43
C GLY A 137 -12.31 -6.71 -5.20
N THR A 138 -13.20 -6.03 -5.92
CA THR A 138 -14.62 -6.43 -6.05
C THR A 138 -14.82 -7.37 -7.26
N ASN A 139 -15.93 -8.11 -7.20
CA ASN A 139 -16.29 -9.31 -7.99
C ASN A 139 -16.24 -9.30 -9.55
N PRO A 140 -16.23 -8.19 -10.31
CA PRO A 140 -16.27 -8.30 -11.78
C PRO A 140 -15.01 -8.95 -12.39
N GLU A 141 -13.84 -8.55 -11.91
CA GLU A 141 -12.54 -9.00 -12.45
C GLU A 141 -12.25 -10.45 -12.06
N LEU A 142 -12.79 -10.90 -10.91
CA LEU A 142 -12.73 -12.28 -10.42
C LEU A 142 -13.24 -13.26 -11.47
N SER A 143 -14.36 -12.97 -12.13
CA SER A 143 -14.94 -13.88 -13.13
C SER A 143 -14.02 -14.15 -14.34
N VAL A 144 -13.23 -13.16 -14.76
CA VAL A 144 -12.26 -13.32 -15.85
C VAL A 144 -11.06 -14.12 -15.36
N MET A 145 -10.58 -13.79 -14.16
CA MET A 145 -9.48 -14.48 -13.49
C MET A 145 -9.79 -15.95 -13.19
N GLU A 146 -11.00 -16.26 -12.76
CA GLU A 146 -11.53 -17.63 -12.60
C GLU A 146 -11.49 -18.41 -13.90
N ARG A 147 -11.96 -17.80 -15.00
CA ARG A 147 -11.95 -18.46 -16.31
C ARG A 147 -10.54 -18.75 -16.79
N ILE A 148 -9.60 -17.81 -16.57
CA ILE A 148 -8.19 -18.02 -16.87
C ILE A 148 -7.65 -19.15 -15.99
N LYS A 149 -7.87 -19.12 -14.67
CA LYS A 149 -7.41 -20.15 -13.73
C LYS A 149 -7.94 -21.53 -14.11
N ASN A 150 -9.24 -21.66 -14.40
CA ASN A 150 -9.85 -22.91 -14.81
C ASN A 150 -9.31 -23.45 -16.15
N GLN A 151 -8.86 -22.59 -17.06
CA GLN A 151 -8.28 -23.02 -18.33
C GLN A 151 -6.86 -23.59 -18.15
N PHE A 152 -6.07 -23.02 -17.24
CA PHE A 152 -4.66 -23.41 -17.04
C PHE A 152 -4.45 -24.40 -15.88
N ASP A 153 -5.33 -24.41 -14.89
CA ASP A 153 -5.29 -25.30 -13.71
C ASP A 153 -6.70 -25.81 -13.35
N PRO A 154 -7.32 -26.63 -14.21
CA PRO A 154 -8.68 -27.14 -13.99
C PRO A 154 -8.80 -28.01 -12.73
N ASN A 155 -7.67 -28.52 -12.21
CA ASN A 155 -7.63 -29.36 -11.01
C ASN A 155 -7.30 -28.55 -9.73
N GLY A 156 -7.09 -27.23 -9.83
CA GLY A 156 -6.80 -26.37 -8.67
C GLY A 156 -5.51 -26.73 -7.91
N THR A 157 -4.52 -27.28 -8.60
CA THR A 157 -3.27 -27.80 -8.01
C THR A 157 -2.21 -26.73 -7.80
N LEU A 158 -2.27 -25.62 -8.55
CA LEU A 158 -1.30 -24.54 -8.50
C LEU A 158 -1.75 -23.47 -7.49
N ASN A 159 -1.00 -23.39 -6.38
CA ASN A 159 -1.19 -22.39 -5.31
C ASN A 159 -2.65 -22.28 -4.83
N PRO A 160 -3.21 -23.36 -4.26
CA PRO A 160 -4.58 -23.36 -3.75
C PRO A 160 -4.78 -22.25 -2.69
N CYS A 161 -5.97 -21.65 -2.70
CA CYS A 161 -6.41 -20.59 -1.77
C CYS A 161 -5.64 -19.25 -1.85
N ARG A 162 -4.74 -19.08 -2.84
CA ARG A 162 -3.86 -17.89 -2.94
C ARG A 162 -4.21 -16.95 -4.09
N PHE A 163 -5.15 -17.32 -4.97
CA PHE A 163 -5.62 -16.44 -6.03
C PHE A 163 -6.72 -15.49 -5.51
N MET A 164 -6.98 -14.39 -6.23
CA MET A 164 -8.03 -13.43 -5.84
C MET A 164 -9.33 -14.18 -5.52
N GLY A 165 -9.97 -13.95 -4.38
CA GLY A 165 -11.22 -14.65 -4.01
C GLY A 165 -11.05 -16.09 -3.50
N HIS A 166 -9.84 -16.50 -3.10
CA HIS A 166 -9.52 -17.84 -2.56
C HIS A 166 -9.70 -19.01 -3.53
N ILE A 167 -9.67 -18.72 -4.83
CA ILE A 167 -9.71 -19.71 -5.93
C ILE A 167 -8.34 -20.32 -6.18
#